data_AF-A0A814RJ65-F1
#
_entry.id   AF-A0A814RJ65-F1
#
_cell.length_a   1.000
_cell.length_b   1.000
_cell.length_c   1.000
_cell.angle_alpha   90.00
_cell.angle_beta   90.00
_cell.angle_gamma   90.00
#
_symmetry.space_group_name_H-M   'P 1'
#
loop_
_entity.id
_entity.type
_entity.pdbx_description
1 polymer ?
#
loop_
_entity_poly.entity_id
_entity_poly.type
_entity_poly.pdbx_seq_one_letter_code
_entity_poly.pdbx_strand_id
1 'polypeptide(L)'
;MSNTGVTSLQCTSQKTHELQAHNPQQESLNKERKYTKDQAKQKNVSSDLRQEAETALHLALRLITENKFEKARKVFEHALTLDPYNSEILVEYGQFLEYHHKDLIHADSLYTRALVKQPTNPRALELKKRTLPLVEEIDQKHFTLVDNLLQELYRIPDTNPYLRRAKRDAYYLHIYHSNAIEGNTLNLRETRHIVETRMAIGGKSLIEQQEVLGLDLALQYVNCTLVNRLGSIKLEDIFEIHRRVLGFVDPVQAGQLRQHQVYVGSFIPPAAHEVAAYLDDFLIWLNSLEDTRDLHAIELAALAHYKFVYIHPFIDGNGRTGRLLMNLILMRSGFPPVIIKKSERLIYYSHLDQANDGDVRPLIRFIAKCTERTLSEFIHQSQPTRSTGQELSLTDDDDDNDERNIDDDDDGMSLIDERVIMVE
;
A
#
# COMPACT_ATOMS: atom_id res chain seq x y z
N MET A 1 -36.11 -76.37 -3.07
CA MET A 1 -35.47 -75.13 -3.57
C MET A 1 -36.55 -74.32 -4.28
N SER A 2 -36.83 -73.18 -3.67
CA SER A 2 -37.55 -71.97 -4.09
C SER A 2 -38.35 -71.94 -5.40
N ASN A 3 -39.56 -71.40 -5.23
CA ASN A 3 -40.67 -71.18 -6.14
C ASN A 3 -40.68 -69.72 -6.65
N THR A 4 -41.63 -69.43 -7.56
CA THR A 4 -42.18 -68.11 -8.01
C THR A 4 -41.47 -67.42 -9.19
N GLY A 5 -42.14 -66.80 -10.17
CA GLY A 5 -43.55 -66.43 -10.34
C GLY A 5 -43.61 -65.06 -11.06
N VAL A 6 -44.31 -65.02 -12.20
CA VAL A 6 -44.50 -63.83 -13.06
C VAL A 6 -45.57 -62.91 -12.46
N THR A 7 -45.31 -61.60 -12.29
CA THR A 7 -46.26 -60.50 -12.63
C THR A 7 -45.73 -59.07 -12.45
N SER A 8 -46.19 -58.23 -13.39
CA SER A 8 -46.60 -56.81 -13.30
C SER A 8 -45.61 -55.68 -12.97
N LEU A 9 -45.48 -54.81 -13.98
CA LEU A 9 -45.26 -53.36 -13.90
C LEU A 9 -46.06 -52.69 -12.77
N GLN A 10 -45.37 -51.99 -11.86
CA GLN A 10 -45.91 -50.84 -11.14
C GLN A 10 -44.83 -49.77 -10.93
N CYS A 11 -45.29 -48.55 -11.12
CA CYS A 11 -44.64 -47.26 -10.97
C CYS A 11 -44.09 -47.05 -9.55
N THR A 12 -42.85 -46.57 -9.43
CA THR A 12 -42.38 -45.85 -8.23
C THR A 12 -41.69 -44.56 -8.65
N SER A 13 -42.07 -43.51 -7.94
CA SER A 13 -41.80 -42.11 -8.22
C SER A 13 -40.48 -41.63 -7.60
N GLN A 14 -39.86 -40.65 -8.27
CA GLN A 14 -39.15 -39.50 -7.67
C GLN A 14 -37.93 -39.79 -6.78
N LYS A 15 -36.76 -39.41 -7.30
CA LYS A 15 -35.91 -38.35 -6.74
C LYS A 15 -34.77 -38.04 -7.74
N THR A 16 -35.04 -37.10 -8.65
CA THR A 16 -33.99 -36.41 -9.39
C THR A 16 -33.29 -35.45 -8.43
N HIS A 17 -32.06 -35.75 -8.05
CA HIS A 17 -31.17 -34.75 -7.45
C HIS A 17 -30.77 -33.77 -8.56
N GLU A 18 -31.44 -32.61 -8.58
CA GLU A 18 -30.94 -31.44 -9.31
C GLU A 18 -29.63 -30.99 -8.64
N LEU A 19 -28.51 -31.34 -9.27
CA LEU A 19 -27.24 -30.66 -9.06
C LEU A 19 -27.42 -29.22 -9.59
N GLN A 20 -27.63 -28.26 -8.69
CA GLN A 20 -27.57 -26.85 -9.02
C GLN A 20 -26.16 -26.54 -9.52
N ALA A 21 -26.03 -26.35 -10.83
CA ALA A 21 -24.82 -25.81 -11.43
C ALA A 21 -24.55 -24.43 -10.81
N HIS A 22 -23.42 -24.32 -10.12
CA HIS A 22 -22.94 -23.06 -9.55
C HIS A 22 -22.63 -22.13 -10.71
N ASN A 23 -23.49 -21.14 -10.96
CA ASN A 23 -23.36 -20.22 -12.09
C ASN A 23 -22.60 -18.95 -11.62
N PRO A 24 -21.31 -18.77 -12.00
CA PRO A 24 -20.48 -17.66 -11.53
C PRO A 24 -21.06 -16.29 -11.91
N GLN A 25 -21.85 -16.23 -13.00
CA GLN A 25 -22.52 -15.01 -13.45
C GLN A 25 -23.67 -14.61 -12.51
N GLN A 26 -24.34 -15.56 -11.86
CA GLN A 26 -25.38 -15.24 -10.87
C GLN A 26 -24.77 -14.79 -9.53
N GLU A 27 -23.61 -15.30 -9.15
CA GLU A 27 -22.87 -14.78 -8.00
C GLU A 27 -22.32 -13.37 -8.24
N SER A 28 -21.82 -13.07 -9.45
CA SER A 28 -21.37 -11.72 -9.79
C SER A 28 -22.54 -10.73 -9.80
N LEU A 29 -23.70 -11.10 -10.36
CA LEU A 29 -24.92 -10.29 -10.34
C LEU A 29 -25.49 -10.10 -8.90
N ASN A 30 -25.38 -11.13 -8.05
CA ASN A 30 -25.81 -11.04 -6.66
C ASN A 30 -24.83 -10.21 -5.81
N LYS A 31 -23.53 -10.28 -6.09
CA LYS A 31 -22.50 -9.39 -5.51
C LYS A 31 -22.71 -7.95 -5.96
N GLU A 32 -22.98 -7.71 -7.25
CA GLU A 32 -23.35 -6.39 -7.78
C GLU A 32 -24.58 -5.82 -7.06
N ARG A 33 -25.66 -6.60 -6.89
CA ARG A 33 -26.89 -6.16 -6.20
C ARG A 33 -26.70 -5.90 -4.71
N LYS A 34 -25.82 -6.66 -4.05
CA LYS A 34 -25.46 -6.44 -2.65
C LYS A 34 -24.61 -5.17 -2.51
N TYR A 35 -23.66 -4.97 -3.43
CA TYR A 35 -22.82 -3.78 -3.50
C TYR A 35 -23.60 -2.51 -3.86
N THR A 36 -24.61 -2.57 -4.74
CA THR A 36 -25.49 -1.41 -5.03
C THR A 36 -26.36 -1.04 -3.82
N LYS A 37 -26.78 -2.03 -3.01
CA LYS A 37 -27.48 -1.77 -1.74
C LYS A 37 -26.56 -1.18 -0.67
N ASP A 38 -25.30 -1.58 -0.63
CA ASP A 38 -24.31 -1.03 0.29
C ASP A 38 -23.85 0.38 -0.14
N GLN A 39 -23.77 0.66 -1.45
CA GLN A 39 -23.58 2.01 -2.00
C GLN A 39 -24.77 2.94 -1.71
N ALA A 40 -26.00 2.41 -1.71
CA ALA A 40 -27.20 3.16 -1.31
C ALA A 40 -27.23 3.46 0.21
N LYS A 41 -26.58 2.63 1.05
CA LYS A 41 -26.38 2.89 2.48
C LYS A 41 -25.25 3.88 2.75
N GLN A 42 -24.15 3.85 1.99
CA GLN A 42 -23.01 4.76 2.17
C GLN A 42 -23.31 6.20 1.72
N LYS A 43 -24.29 6.42 0.84
CA LYS A 43 -24.74 7.77 0.42
C LYS A 43 -25.87 8.37 1.25
N ASN A 44 -26.47 7.61 2.18
CA ASN A 44 -27.49 8.10 3.10
C ASN A 44 -27.12 7.72 4.54
N VAL A 45 -26.25 8.53 5.16
CA VAL A 45 -26.17 8.59 6.63
C VAL A 45 -27.61 8.80 7.13
N SER A 46 -28.11 7.90 7.97
CA SER A 46 -29.46 8.00 8.55
C SER A 46 -29.65 9.39 9.16
N SER A 47 -30.84 9.99 9.04
CA SER A 47 -31.14 11.28 9.66
C SER A 47 -30.74 11.33 11.14
N ASP A 48 -30.90 10.20 11.82
CA ASP A 48 -30.61 10.03 13.23
C ASP A 48 -29.11 10.11 13.53
N LEU A 49 -28.28 9.52 12.66
CA LEU A 49 -26.81 9.57 12.79
C LEU A 49 -26.26 10.98 12.53
N ARG A 50 -26.88 11.74 11.62
CA ARG A 50 -26.52 13.15 11.40
C ARG A 50 -26.83 14.01 12.61
N GLN A 51 -28.00 13.83 13.21
CA GLN A 51 -28.36 14.51 14.45
C GLN A 51 -27.41 14.15 15.59
N GLU A 52 -27.06 12.86 15.72
CA GLU A 52 -26.08 12.41 16.72
C GLU A 52 -24.72 13.08 16.49
N ALA A 53 -24.24 13.15 15.25
CA ALA A 53 -22.98 13.83 14.90
C ALA A 53 -23.00 15.33 15.25
N GLU A 54 -24.11 16.02 15.00
CA GLU A 54 -24.29 17.43 15.38
C GLU A 54 -24.27 17.61 16.90
N THR A 55 -24.92 16.72 17.66
CA THR A 55 -24.87 16.78 19.13
C THR A 55 -23.45 16.51 19.66
N ALA A 56 -22.72 15.58 19.05
CA ALA A 56 -21.32 15.31 19.38
C ALA A 56 -20.43 16.53 19.09
N LEU A 57 -20.64 17.23 17.97
CA LEU A 57 -19.95 18.48 17.65
C LEU A 57 -20.17 19.54 18.74
N HIS A 58 -21.42 19.79 19.14
CA HIS A 58 -21.73 20.75 20.20
C HIS A 58 -21.10 20.36 21.55
N LEU A 59 -21.06 19.07 21.86
CA LEU A 59 -20.36 18.56 23.04
C LEU A 59 -18.85 18.81 22.96
N ALA A 60 -18.23 18.58 21.81
CA ALA A 60 -16.80 18.82 21.60
C ALA A 60 -16.44 20.31 21.81
N LEU A 61 -17.23 21.22 21.23
CA LEU A 61 -17.07 22.67 21.42
C LEU A 61 -17.22 23.08 22.88
N ARG A 62 -18.20 22.52 23.60
CA ARG A 62 -18.34 22.77 25.05
C ARG A 62 -17.14 22.25 25.84
N LEU A 63 -16.63 21.06 25.51
CA LEU A 63 -15.45 20.50 26.18
C LEU A 63 -14.20 21.35 25.96
N ILE A 64 -14.06 22.00 24.81
CA ILE A 64 -13.00 23.00 24.57
C ILE A 64 -13.13 24.17 25.55
N THR A 65 -14.33 24.73 25.73
CA THR A 65 -14.56 25.83 26.69
C THR A 65 -14.30 25.42 28.14
N GLU A 66 -14.47 24.14 28.45
CA GLU A 66 -14.17 23.55 29.76
C GLU A 66 -12.69 23.13 29.92
N ASN A 67 -11.83 23.45 28.94
CA ASN A 67 -10.41 23.06 28.86
C ASN A 67 -10.16 21.53 28.92
N LYS A 68 -11.11 20.72 28.45
CA LYS A 68 -11.03 19.25 28.42
C LYS A 68 -10.60 18.75 27.03
N PHE A 69 -9.42 19.17 26.57
CA PHE A 69 -8.95 18.97 25.19
C PHE A 69 -8.89 17.51 24.74
N GLU A 70 -8.35 16.60 25.56
CA GLU A 70 -8.28 15.17 25.21
C GLU A 70 -9.66 14.53 25.05
N LYS A 71 -10.64 14.97 25.84
CA LYS A 71 -12.03 14.51 25.69
C LYS A 71 -12.64 15.12 24.43
N ALA A 72 -12.41 16.41 24.17
CA ALA A 72 -12.88 17.07 22.97
C ALA A 72 -12.37 16.36 21.71
N ARG A 73 -11.08 15.99 21.67
CA ARG A 73 -10.48 15.25 20.56
C ARG A 73 -11.22 13.94 20.26
N LYS A 74 -11.44 13.11 21.28
CA LYS A 74 -12.18 11.84 21.13
C LYS A 74 -13.62 12.05 20.67
N VAL A 75 -14.27 13.13 21.13
CA VAL A 75 -15.64 13.45 20.71
C VAL A 75 -15.67 13.95 19.26
N PHE A 76 -14.67 14.72 18.80
CA PHE A 76 -14.54 15.07 17.38
C PHE A 76 -14.28 13.85 16.50
N GLU A 77 -13.36 12.97 16.90
CA GLU A 77 -13.10 11.71 16.21
C GLU A 77 -14.41 10.90 16.08
N HIS A 78 -15.19 10.79 17.16
CA HIS A 78 -16.49 10.15 17.14
C HIS A 78 -17.50 10.84 16.21
N ALA A 79 -17.60 12.17 16.26
CA ALA A 79 -18.48 12.95 15.36
C ALA A 79 -18.13 12.70 13.89
N LEU A 80 -16.84 12.60 13.55
CA LEU A 80 -16.38 12.23 12.21
C LEU A 80 -16.67 10.77 11.84
N THR A 81 -16.68 9.84 12.79
CA THR A 81 -17.11 8.47 12.49
C THR A 81 -18.59 8.38 12.15
N LEU A 82 -19.42 9.24 12.75
CA LEU A 82 -20.87 9.28 12.53
C LEU A 82 -21.24 9.98 11.21
N ASP A 83 -20.63 11.13 10.92
CA ASP A 83 -20.83 11.87 9.66
C ASP A 83 -19.48 12.36 9.07
N PRO A 84 -18.76 11.47 8.33
CA PRO A 84 -17.42 11.76 7.80
C PRO A 84 -17.35 12.91 6.79
N TYR A 85 -18.50 13.30 6.24
CA TYR A 85 -18.61 14.27 5.15
C TYR A 85 -19.17 15.63 5.60
N ASN A 86 -19.46 15.80 6.89
CA ASN A 86 -19.97 17.04 7.42
C ASN A 86 -18.90 18.15 7.35
N SER A 87 -19.15 19.17 6.53
CA SER A 87 -18.19 20.27 6.34
C SER A 87 -17.92 21.05 7.62
N GLU A 88 -18.90 21.18 8.52
CA GLU A 88 -18.75 21.98 9.74
C GLU A 88 -17.89 21.23 10.77
N ILE A 89 -18.14 19.93 10.97
CA ILE A 89 -17.34 19.09 11.86
C ILE A 89 -15.87 19.08 11.44
N LEU A 90 -15.60 18.95 10.13
CA LEU A 90 -14.24 18.98 9.58
C LEU A 90 -13.52 20.31 9.86
N VAL A 91 -14.22 21.44 9.67
CA VAL A 91 -13.65 22.77 9.91
C VAL A 91 -13.37 23.01 11.39
N GLU A 92 -14.35 22.73 12.26
CA GLU A 92 -14.20 22.92 13.71
C GLU A 92 -13.10 22.01 14.28
N TYR A 93 -13.04 20.76 13.85
CA TYR A 93 -11.99 19.85 14.27
C TYR A 93 -10.62 20.28 13.76
N GLY A 94 -10.53 20.77 12.51
CA GLY A 94 -9.28 21.32 11.98
C GLY A 94 -8.77 22.51 12.79
N GLN A 95 -9.66 23.44 13.16
CA GLN A 95 -9.26 24.56 14.03
C GLN A 95 -8.84 24.10 15.42
N PHE A 96 -9.53 23.11 15.98
CA PHE A 96 -9.12 22.51 17.25
C PHE A 96 -7.69 21.93 17.17
N LEU A 97 -7.36 21.18 16.11
CA LEU A 97 -6.03 20.62 15.91
C LEU A 97 -4.96 21.70 15.73
N GLU A 98 -5.27 22.76 14.99
CA GLU A 98 -4.35 23.87 14.76
C GLU A 98 -4.02 24.61 16.08
N TYR A 99 -5.04 25.03 16.84
CA TYR A 99 -4.83 25.88 18.03
C TYR A 99 -4.36 25.09 19.25
N HIS A 100 -4.85 23.87 19.45
CA HIS A 100 -4.60 23.11 20.69
C HIS A 100 -3.52 22.05 20.55
N HIS A 101 -3.41 21.40 19.38
CA HIS A 101 -2.41 20.35 19.13
C HIS A 101 -1.21 20.83 18.29
N LYS A 102 -1.25 22.07 17.77
CA LYS A 102 -0.23 22.62 16.85
C LYS A 102 -0.01 21.72 15.63
N ASP A 103 -1.07 21.02 15.23
CA ASP A 103 -1.02 20.05 14.14
C ASP A 103 -1.60 20.65 12.86
N LEU A 104 -0.76 21.48 12.23
CA LEU A 104 -1.13 22.25 11.06
C LEU A 104 -1.40 21.35 9.83
N ILE A 105 -0.67 20.25 9.69
CA ILE A 105 -0.80 19.34 8.55
C ILE A 105 -2.17 18.65 8.59
N HIS A 106 -2.57 18.10 9.74
CA HIS A 106 -3.87 17.46 9.85
C HIS A 106 -5.01 18.48 9.76
N ALA A 107 -4.85 19.67 10.34
CA ALA A 107 -5.82 20.76 10.19
C ALA A 107 -6.06 21.12 8.71
N ASP A 108 -4.99 21.31 7.94
CA ASP A 108 -5.07 21.63 6.51
C ASP A 108 -5.72 20.50 5.68
N SER A 109 -5.43 19.24 6.02
CA SER A 109 -6.08 18.09 5.36
C SER A 109 -7.59 18.07 5.63
N LEU A 110 -8.03 18.38 6.85
CA LEU A 110 -9.45 18.49 7.18
C LEU A 110 -10.15 19.63 6.42
N TYR A 111 -9.50 20.79 6.27
CA TYR A 111 -10.01 21.89 5.45
C TYR A 111 -10.12 21.50 3.97
N THR A 112 -9.15 20.74 3.47
CA THR A 112 -9.16 20.22 2.09
C THR A 112 -10.34 19.26 1.89
N ARG A 113 -10.54 18.32 2.82
CA ARG A 113 -11.68 17.40 2.81
C ARG A 113 -13.01 18.15 2.88
N ALA A 114 -13.11 19.20 3.69
CA ALA A 114 -14.30 20.04 3.76
C ALA A 114 -14.60 20.71 2.41
N LEU A 115 -13.57 21.24 1.72
CA LEU A 115 -13.71 21.88 0.41
C LEU A 115 -14.02 20.88 -0.72
N VAL A 116 -13.51 19.65 -0.68
CA VAL A 116 -13.88 18.61 -1.64
C VAL A 116 -15.39 18.34 -1.59
N LYS A 117 -15.98 18.28 -0.38
CA LYS A 117 -17.41 17.98 -0.21
C LYS A 117 -18.29 19.21 -0.39
N GLN A 118 -17.84 20.38 0.09
CA GLN A 118 -18.53 21.66 -0.07
C GLN A 118 -17.55 22.75 -0.57
N PRO A 119 -17.34 22.86 -1.90
CA PRO A 119 -16.38 23.81 -2.48
C PRO A 119 -16.69 25.28 -2.18
N THR A 120 -17.94 25.60 -1.85
CA THR A 120 -18.43 26.96 -1.57
C THR A 120 -18.34 27.36 -0.10
N ASN A 121 -17.80 26.52 0.79
CA ASN A 121 -17.69 26.86 2.21
C ASN A 121 -16.68 28.01 2.42
N PRO A 122 -17.12 29.21 2.87
CA PRO A 122 -16.25 30.38 2.98
C PRO A 122 -15.21 30.24 4.09
N ARG A 123 -15.58 29.64 5.24
CA ARG A 123 -14.65 29.40 6.37
C ARG A 123 -13.53 28.45 5.95
N ALA A 124 -13.88 27.33 5.32
CA ALA A 124 -12.89 26.36 4.87
C ALA A 124 -11.93 26.98 3.84
N LEU A 125 -12.43 27.83 2.93
CA LEU A 125 -11.61 28.52 1.93
C LEU A 125 -10.64 29.53 2.56
N GLU A 126 -11.09 30.32 3.53
CA GLU A 126 -10.24 31.28 4.24
C GLU A 126 -9.15 30.58 5.06
N LEU A 127 -9.52 29.53 5.80
CA LEU A 127 -8.58 28.73 6.58
C LEU A 127 -7.56 28.07 5.66
N LYS A 128 -8.01 27.46 4.55
CA LYS A 128 -7.13 26.81 3.57
C LYS A 128 -6.13 27.79 2.94
N LYS A 129 -6.58 29.00 2.58
CA LYS A 129 -5.68 30.05 2.04
C LYS A 129 -4.56 30.42 3.01
N ARG A 130 -4.84 30.36 4.32
CA ARG A 130 -3.86 30.64 5.37
C ARG A 130 -2.93 29.46 5.63
N THR A 131 -3.45 28.24 5.68
CA THR A 131 -2.66 27.05 6.03
C THR A 131 -1.83 26.51 4.88
N LEU A 132 -2.29 26.64 3.63
CA LEU A 132 -1.62 26.07 2.45
C LEU A 132 -0.13 26.46 2.33
N PRO A 133 0.26 27.75 2.29
CA PRO A 133 1.67 28.11 2.11
C PRO A 133 2.56 27.63 3.28
N LEU A 134 2.01 27.55 4.49
CA LEU A 134 2.73 27.08 5.66
C LEU A 134 2.96 25.56 5.59
N VAL A 135 1.98 24.81 5.12
CA VAL A 135 2.09 23.36 4.92
C VAL A 135 3.05 23.04 3.77
N GLU A 136 3.00 23.79 2.67
CA GLU A 136 3.97 23.67 1.58
C GLU A 136 5.40 23.93 2.06
N GLU A 137 5.62 24.92 2.92
CA GLU A 137 6.93 25.17 3.51
C GLU A 137 7.40 24.00 4.41
N ILE A 138 6.50 23.38 5.16
CA ILE A 138 6.81 22.20 5.98
C ILE A 138 7.18 21.00 5.10
N ASP A 139 6.40 20.74 4.06
CA ASP A 139 6.63 19.63 3.13
C ASP A 139 7.97 19.82 2.39
N GLN A 140 8.27 21.04 1.93
CA GLN A 140 9.54 21.34 1.27
C GLN A 140 10.75 21.18 2.20
N LYS A 141 10.61 21.55 3.48
CA LYS A 141 11.65 21.30 4.49
C LYS A 141 11.89 19.81 4.70
N HIS A 142 10.84 19.00 4.67
CA HIS A 142 10.98 17.54 4.79
C HIS A 142 11.72 16.96 3.59
N PHE A 143 11.39 17.37 2.36
CA PHE A 143 12.14 16.96 1.17
C PHE A 143 13.62 17.37 1.24
N THR A 144 13.90 18.60 1.67
CA THR A 144 15.28 19.08 1.85
C THR A 144 16.06 18.23 2.87
N LEU A 145 15.41 17.81 3.96
CA LEU A 145 16.01 16.91 4.95
C LEU A 145 16.34 15.55 4.33
N VAL A 146 15.42 14.98 3.56
CA VAL A 146 15.61 13.69 2.89
C VAL A 146 16.73 13.76 1.84
N ASP A 147 16.83 14.85 1.08
CA ASP A 147 17.94 15.07 0.15
C ASP A 147 19.29 15.15 0.86
N ASN A 148 19.36 15.81 2.01
CA ASN A 148 20.59 15.86 2.81
C ASN A 148 21.01 14.47 3.30
N LEU A 149 20.06 13.63 3.74
CA LEU A 149 20.33 12.24 4.10
C LEU A 149 20.82 11.43 2.89
N LEU A 150 20.25 11.63 1.71
CA LEU A 150 20.73 10.98 0.49
C LEU A 150 22.19 11.38 0.18
N GLN A 151 22.53 12.66 0.30
CA GLN A 151 23.90 13.13 0.13
C GLN A 151 24.87 12.55 1.18
N GLU A 152 24.41 12.34 2.41
CA GLU A 152 25.20 11.65 3.44
C GLU A 152 25.44 10.18 3.10
N LEU A 153 24.42 9.47 2.63
CA LEU A 153 24.55 8.07 2.21
C LEU A 153 25.58 7.94 1.08
N TYR A 154 25.58 8.84 0.09
CA TYR A 154 26.55 8.82 -1.01
C TYR A 154 28.00 9.12 -0.61
N ARG A 155 28.24 9.68 0.59
CA ARG A 155 29.62 9.83 1.10
C ARG A 155 30.21 8.51 1.59
N ILE A 156 29.37 7.50 1.80
CA ILE A 156 29.79 6.16 2.24
C ILE A 156 30.17 5.36 1.00
N PRO A 157 31.41 4.85 0.89
CA PRO A 157 31.83 4.05 -0.26
C PRO A 157 31.01 2.77 -0.38
N ASP A 158 30.60 2.39 -1.60
CA ASP A 158 29.89 1.12 -1.84
C ASP A 158 30.73 -0.13 -1.49
N THR A 159 32.05 0.01 -1.41
CA THR A 159 32.94 -1.04 -0.91
C THR A 159 32.82 -1.28 0.59
N ASN A 160 32.05 -0.45 1.33
CA ASN A 160 31.83 -0.64 2.76
C ASN A 160 31.05 -1.95 3.01
N PRO A 161 31.64 -2.95 3.70
CA PRO A 161 31.00 -4.25 3.92
C PRO A 161 29.68 -4.15 4.72
N TYR A 162 29.56 -3.16 5.60
CA TYR A 162 28.35 -2.94 6.38
C TYR A 162 27.20 -2.40 5.51
N LEU A 163 27.49 -1.46 4.61
CA LEU A 163 26.52 -0.95 3.65
C LEU A 163 26.06 -2.06 2.68
N ARG A 164 27.00 -2.89 2.21
CA ARG A 164 26.69 -4.05 1.36
C ARG A 164 25.77 -5.06 2.07
N ARG A 165 26.03 -5.34 3.35
CA ARG A 165 25.16 -6.17 4.18
C ARG A 165 23.77 -5.53 4.33
N ALA A 166 23.69 -4.25 4.66
CA ALA A 166 22.43 -3.53 4.80
C ALA A 166 21.60 -3.53 3.50
N LYS A 167 22.24 -3.30 2.35
CA LYS A 167 21.60 -3.41 1.02
C LYS A 167 21.06 -4.83 0.77
N ARG A 168 21.79 -5.88 1.15
CA ARG A 168 21.35 -7.29 1.03
C ARG A 168 20.18 -7.60 1.96
N ASP A 169 20.22 -7.15 3.20
CA ASP A 169 19.12 -7.36 4.15
C ASP A 169 17.85 -6.63 3.72
N ALA A 170 17.99 -5.41 3.18
CA ALA A 170 16.88 -4.63 2.63
C ALA A 170 16.18 -5.33 1.45
N TYR A 171 16.91 -6.09 0.63
CA TYR A 171 16.36 -6.88 -0.46
C TYR A 171 15.30 -7.88 0.05
N TYR A 172 15.65 -8.68 1.07
CA TYR A 172 14.73 -9.63 1.67
C TYR A 172 13.58 -8.95 2.42
N LEU A 173 13.87 -7.86 3.14
CA LEU A 173 12.86 -7.07 3.84
C LEU A 173 11.82 -6.50 2.88
N HIS A 174 12.22 -6.03 1.70
CA HIS A 174 11.30 -5.54 0.69
C HIS A 174 10.34 -6.64 0.22
N ILE A 175 10.85 -7.84 -0.09
CA ILE A 175 10.03 -8.98 -0.51
C ILE A 175 9.05 -9.36 0.60
N TYR A 176 9.56 -9.53 1.82
CA TYR A 176 8.76 -9.87 3.01
C TYR A 176 7.62 -8.88 3.24
N HIS A 177 7.94 -7.59 3.40
CA HIS A 177 6.93 -6.59 3.73
C HIS A 177 5.93 -6.36 2.60
N SER A 178 6.37 -6.35 1.34
CA SER A 178 5.47 -6.15 0.21
C SER A 178 4.47 -7.29 0.06
N ASN A 179 4.86 -8.55 0.28
CA ASN A 179 3.91 -9.67 0.27
C ASN A 179 3.03 -9.70 1.54
N ALA A 180 3.58 -9.38 2.72
CA ALA A 180 2.81 -9.31 3.96
C ALA A 180 1.72 -8.22 3.93
N ILE A 181 1.96 -7.10 3.23
CA ILE A 181 0.94 -6.06 2.99
C ILE A 181 -0.23 -6.59 2.15
N GLU A 182 -0.04 -7.63 1.33
CA GLU A 182 -1.14 -8.27 0.59
C GLU A 182 -1.80 -9.41 1.38
N GLY A 183 -1.20 -9.86 2.49
CA GLY A 183 -1.76 -10.87 3.40
C GLY A 183 -0.98 -12.19 3.45
N ASN A 184 0.19 -12.25 2.83
CA ASN A 184 1.09 -13.40 2.94
C ASN A 184 1.58 -13.58 4.39
N THR A 185 1.55 -14.81 4.88
CA THR A 185 1.81 -15.16 6.28
C THR A 185 3.23 -15.67 6.55
N LEU A 186 4.08 -15.78 5.52
CA LEU A 186 5.47 -16.19 5.69
C LEU A 186 6.24 -15.16 6.50
N ASN A 187 7.07 -15.61 7.44
CA ASN A 187 7.95 -14.71 8.19
C ASN A 187 9.23 -14.35 7.39
N LEU A 188 10.05 -13.45 7.93
CA LEU A 188 11.25 -12.98 7.24
C LEU A 188 12.29 -14.10 7.02
N ARG A 189 12.48 -15.00 8.00
CA ARG A 189 13.42 -16.12 7.90
C ARG A 189 12.96 -17.12 6.83
N GLU A 190 11.68 -17.44 6.80
CA GLU A 190 11.05 -18.29 5.78
C GLU A 190 11.19 -17.66 4.38
N THR A 191 10.92 -16.36 4.26
CA THR A 191 11.09 -15.60 3.01
C THR A 191 12.53 -15.66 2.52
N ARG A 192 13.50 -15.40 3.41
CA ARG A 192 14.94 -15.47 3.09
C ARG A 192 15.34 -16.88 2.64
N HIS A 193 14.91 -17.90 3.37
CA HIS A 193 15.20 -19.30 3.02
C HIS A 193 14.71 -19.64 1.60
N ILE A 194 13.48 -19.28 1.24
CA ILE A 194 12.92 -19.52 -0.10
C ILE A 194 13.73 -18.83 -1.19
N VAL A 195 14.14 -17.58 -0.98
CA VAL A 195 14.91 -16.81 -1.97
C VAL A 195 16.32 -17.38 -2.14
N GLU A 196 16.97 -17.80 -1.07
CA GLU A 196 18.36 -18.29 -1.09
C GLU A 196 18.47 -19.73 -1.57
N THR A 197 17.69 -20.66 -1.00
CA THR A 197 17.83 -22.09 -1.27
C THR A 197 16.97 -22.58 -2.42
N ARG A 198 15.92 -21.82 -2.78
CA ARG A 198 14.85 -22.23 -3.71
C ARG A 198 14.12 -23.50 -3.25
N MET A 199 14.23 -23.87 -1.97
CA MET A 199 13.56 -25.03 -1.40
C MET A 199 12.20 -24.63 -0.81
N ALA A 200 11.22 -25.52 -0.98
CA ALA A 200 9.89 -25.32 -0.41
C ALA A 200 9.88 -25.59 1.10
N ILE A 201 9.09 -24.79 1.82
CA ILE A 201 8.89 -24.93 3.26
C ILE A 201 7.65 -25.80 3.50
N GLY A 202 7.83 -26.89 4.24
CA GLY A 202 6.75 -27.79 4.61
C GLY A 202 5.72 -27.11 5.53
N GLY A 203 4.44 -27.38 5.32
CA GLY A 203 3.35 -26.85 6.17
C GLY A 203 2.90 -25.42 5.85
N LYS A 204 3.48 -24.77 4.83
CA LYS A 204 3.05 -23.44 4.34
C LYS A 204 2.38 -23.53 2.97
N SER A 205 1.58 -22.52 2.61
CA SER A 205 0.91 -22.47 1.31
C SER A 205 1.93 -22.42 0.17
N LEU A 206 1.72 -23.23 -0.88
CA LEU A 206 2.54 -23.14 -2.09
C LEU A 206 2.35 -21.79 -2.79
N ILE A 207 1.14 -21.23 -2.74
CA ILE A 207 0.84 -19.93 -3.35
C ILE A 207 1.67 -18.84 -2.68
N GLU A 208 1.72 -18.81 -1.34
CA GLU A 208 2.52 -17.80 -0.61
C GLU A 208 4.02 -17.90 -0.94
N GLN A 209 4.53 -19.11 -1.12
CA GLN A 209 5.92 -19.33 -1.53
C GLN A 209 6.17 -18.90 -2.98
N GLN A 210 5.21 -19.13 -3.87
CA GLN A 210 5.24 -18.67 -5.26
C GLN A 210 5.19 -17.14 -5.38
N GLU A 211 4.47 -16.45 -4.50
CA GLU A 211 4.46 -14.99 -4.42
C GLU A 211 5.83 -14.42 -4.02
N VAL A 212 6.54 -15.09 -3.11
CA VAL A 212 7.91 -14.73 -2.73
C VAL A 212 8.84 -14.85 -3.94
N LEU A 213 8.77 -15.98 -4.66
CA LEU A 213 9.58 -16.20 -5.86
C LEU A 213 9.25 -15.22 -6.99
N GLY A 214 7.97 -14.91 -7.19
CA GLY A 214 7.52 -13.98 -8.22
C GLY A 214 8.02 -12.56 -7.95
N LEU A 215 7.91 -12.11 -6.70
CA LEU A 215 8.38 -10.79 -6.31
C LEU A 215 9.91 -10.69 -6.34
N ASP A 216 10.63 -11.75 -5.96
CA ASP A 216 12.09 -11.85 -6.14
C ASP A 216 12.48 -11.67 -7.61
N LEU A 217 11.91 -12.46 -8.53
CA LEU A 217 12.21 -12.31 -9.97
C LEU A 217 11.88 -10.92 -10.51
N ALA A 218 10.77 -10.33 -10.06
CA ALA A 218 10.37 -8.99 -10.48
C ALA A 218 11.37 -7.93 -10.01
N LEU A 219 11.86 -8.03 -8.76
CA LEU A 219 12.85 -7.12 -8.21
C LEU A 219 14.20 -7.25 -8.91
N GLN A 220 14.64 -8.47 -9.22
CA GLN A 220 15.84 -8.72 -10.03
C GLN A 220 15.72 -8.08 -11.42
N TYR A 221 14.55 -8.21 -12.06
CA TYR A 221 14.32 -7.61 -13.37
C TYR A 221 14.38 -6.07 -13.31
N VAL A 222 13.77 -5.46 -12.30
CA VAL A 222 13.85 -4.01 -12.08
C VAL A 222 15.31 -3.57 -11.92
N ASN A 223 16.05 -4.20 -11.00
CA ASN A 223 17.42 -3.82 -10.67
C ASN A 223 18.37 -4.00 -11.86
N CYS A 224 18.32 -5.15 -12.52
CA CYS A 224 19.29 -5.51 -13.57
C CYS A 224 18.94 -4.91 -14.94
N THR A 225 17.65 -4.66 -15.22
CA THR A 225 17.19 -4.29 -16.58
C THR A 225 16.65 -2.87 -16.69
N LEU A 226 15.96 -2.36 -15.67
CA LEU A 226 15.19 -1.12 -15.78
C LEU A 226 15.87 0.09 -15.14
N VAL A 227 16.53 -0.08 -13.99
CA VAL A 227 17.11 1.05 -13.24
C VAL A 227 18.15 1.80 -14.07
N ASN A 228 19.11 1.10 -14.67
CA ASN A 228 20.19 1.72 -15.47
C ASN A 228 19.83 1.95 -16.94
N ARG A 229 18.60 1.61 -17.36
CA ARG A 229 18.18 1.79 -18.74
C ARG A 229 17.87 3.27 -18.99
N LEU A 230 18.51 3.83 -20.01
CA LEU A 230 18.19 5.18 -20.48
C LEU A 230 16.84 5.21 -21.21
N GLY A 231 16.14 6.33 -21.11
CA GLY A 231 14.87 6.57 -21.82
C GLY A 231 13.61 6.42 -20.95
N SER A 232 12.46 6.40 -21.61
CA SER A 232 11.14 6.36 -20.96
C SER A 232 10.81 5.01 -20.33
N ILE A 233 9.92 5.03 -19.33
CA ILE A 233 9.21 3.83 -18.87
C ILE A 233 8.08 3.57 -19.84
N LYS A 234 7.96 2.34 -20.33
CA LYS A 234 7.00 1.91 -21.34
C LYS A 234 5.96 0.98 -20.74
N LEU A 235 4.86 0.79 -21.47
CA LEU A 235 3.80 -0.13 -21.10
C LEU A 235 4.31 -1.56 -20.96
N GLU A 236 5.22 -1.98 -21.83
CA GLU A 236 5.80 -3.32 -21.80
C GLU A 236 6.56 -3.57 -20.50
N ASP A 237 7.22 -2.56 -19.93
CA ASP A 237 7.95 -2.71 -18.67
C ASP A 237 7.00 -3.03 -17.51
N ILE A 238 5.85 -2.36 -17.47
CA ILE A 238 4.81 -2.61 -16.47
C ILE A 238 4.29 -4.04 -16.61
N PHE A 239 4.07 -4.50 -17.85
CA PHE A 239 3.63 -5.88 -18.11
C PHE A 239 4.70 -6.91 -17.77
N GLU A 240 5.98 -6.63 -18.03
CA GLU A 240 7.10 -7.51 -17.67
C GLU A 240 7.30 -7.61 -16.15
N ILE A 241 7.14 -6.50 -15.42
CA ILE A 241 7.13 -6.50 -13.96
C ILE A 241 5.98 -7.36 -13.46
N HIS A 242 4.74 -7.06 -13.89
CA HIS A 242 3.55 -7.78 -13.45
C HIS A 242 3.62 -9.28 -13.81
N ARG A 243 4.15 -9.62 -14.98
CA ARG A 243 4.31 -11.01 -15.41
C ARG A 243 5.21 -11.80 -14.46
N ARG A 244 6.24 -11.19 -13.91
CA ARG A 244 7.12 -11.83 -12.90
C ARG A 244 6.45 -11.91 -11.54
N VAL A 245 5.79 -10.82 -11.12
CA VAL A 245 5.06 -10.76 -9.84
C VAL A 245 4.03 -11.90 -9.74
N LEU A 246 3.22 -12.09 -10.78
CA LEU A 246 2.10 -13.04 -10.74
C LEU A 246 2.40 -14.38 -11.44
N GLY A 247 3.50 -14.49 -12.19
CA GLY A 247 3.77 -15.59 -13.12
C GLY A 247 3.81 -16.98 -12.49
N PHE A 248 4.23 -17.10 -11.23
CA PHE A 248 4.22 -18.38 -10.51
C PHE A 248 2.86 -18.74 -9.90
N VAL A 249 2.00 -17.75 -9.66
CA VAL A 249 0.70 -17.90 -9.00
C VAL A 249 -0.41 -18.09 -10.04
N ASP A 250 -0.49 -17.17 -11.01
CA ASP A 250 -1.43 -17.21 -12.11
C ASP A 250 -0.72 -16.84 -13.44
N PRO A 251 -0.05 -17.82 -14.09
CA PRO A 251 0.64 -17.59 -15.35
C PRO A 251 -0.28 -17.19 -16.51
N VAL A 252 -1.59 -17.46 -16.41
CA VAL A 252 -2.55 -17.10 -17.45
C VAL A 252 -2.84 -15.61 -17.41
N GLN A 253 -2.99 -15.03 -16.22
CA GLN A 253 -3.29 -13.59 -16.04
C GLN A 253 -2.03 -12.72 -15.92
N ALA A 254 -0.87 -13.33 -15.68
CA ALA A 254 0.42 -12.65 -15.56
C ALA A 254 0.75 -11.76 -16.78
N GLY A 255 0.91 -10.46 -16.53
CA GLY A 255 1.18 -9.46 -17.58
C GLY A 255 0.00 -9.17 -18.52
N GLN A 256 -1.24 -9.53 -18.15
CA GLN A 256 -2.44 -9.25 -18.95
C GLN A 256 -3.41 -8.32 -18.23
N LEU A 257 -3.97 -7.35 -18.96
CA LEU A 257 -5.01 -6.46 -18.44
C LEU A 257 -6.28 -7.25 -18.08
N ARG A 258 -6.93 -6.82 -16.99
CA ARG A 258 -8.21 -7.40 -16.58
C ARG A 258 -9.28 -7.17 -17.64
N GLN A 259 -10.13 -8.19 -17.84
CA GLN A 259 -11.24 -8.15 -18.79
C GLN A 259 -12.60 -7.84 -18.15
N HIS A 260 -12.64 -7.80 -16.81
CA HIS A 260 -13.86 -7.63 -16.03
C HIS A 260 -13.67 -6.58 -14.94
N GLN A 261 -14.80 -6.10 -14.42
CA GLN A 261 -14.79 -5.12 -13.34
C GLN A 261 -14.43 -5.78 -12.01
N VAL A 262 -13.64 -5.07 -11.21
CA VAL A 262 -13.19 -5.49 -9.88
C VAL A 262 -13.58 -4.44 -8.84
N TYR A 263 -13.51 -4.83 -7.56
CA TYR A 263 -13.86 -3.97 -6.42
C TYR A 263 -12.73 -4.07 -5.39
N VAL A 264 -12.17 -2.93 -4.99
CA VAL A 264 -11.01 -2.84 -4.10
C VAL A 264 -11.47 -2.17 -2.81
N GLY A 265 -11.95 -2.98 -1.86
CA GLY A 265 -12.64 -2.45 -0.68
C GLY A 265 -13.90 -1.64 -1.07
N SER A 266 -13.94 -0.37 -0.69
CA SER A 266 -15.00 0.59 -1.06
C SER A 266 -14.76 1.29 -2.40
N PHE A 267 -13.58 1.12 -3.01
CA PHE A 267 -13.20 1.78 -4.25
C PHE A 267 -13.57 0.93 -5.47
N ILE A 268 -14.12 1.60 -6.49
CA ILE A 268 -14.38 1.02 -7.81
C ILE A 268 -13.39 1.66 -8.81
N PRO A 269 -12.43 0.89 -9.36
CA PRO A 269 -11.53 1.39 -10.40
C PRO A 269 -12.27 1.63 -11.73
N PRO A 270 -11.64 2.29 -12.73
CA PRO A 270 -12.20 2.50 -14.06
C PRO A 270 -12.80 1.24 -14.69
N ALA A 271 -13.70 1.34 -15.68
CA ALA A 271 -14.23 0.13 -16.30
C ALA A 271 -13.12 -0.62 -17.06
N ALA A 272 -13.21 -1.95 -17.16
CA ALA A 272 -12.17 -2.78 -17.78
C ALA A 272 -11.78 -2.35 -19.21
N HIS A 273 -12.76 -1.87 -20.00
CA HIS A 273 -12.55 -1.40 -21.37
C HIS A 273 -11.85 -0.03 -21.45
N GLU A 274 -11.81 0.73 -20.35
CA GLU A 274 -11.16 2.05 -20.28
C GLU A 274 -9.70 1.94 -19.79
N VAL A 275 -9.34 0.83 -19.14
CA VAL A 275 -8.03 0.63 -18.49
C VAL A 275 -6.85 0.94 -19.42
N ALA A 276 -6.92 0.50 -20.68
CA ALA A 276 -5.84 0.73 -21.64
C ALA A 276 -5.61 2.22 -21.88
N ALA A 277 -6.68 2.99 -22.10
CA ALA A 277 -6.59 4.44 -22.31
C ALA A 277 -6.04 5.15 -21.06
N TYR A 278 -6.49 4.76 -19.86
CA TYR A 278 -5.95 5.32 -18.62
C TYR A 278 -4.46 5.01 -18.42
N LEU A 279 -3.99 3.82 -18.84
CA LEU A 279 -2.56 3.48 -18.80
C LEU A 279 -1.74 4.30 -19.80
N ASP A 280 -2.28 4.55 -20.99
CA ASP A 280 -1.64 5.41 -21.98
C ASP A 280 -1.50 6.84 -21.44
N ASP A 281 -2.57 7.42 -20.90
CA ASP A 281 -2.56 8.75 -20.26
C ASP A 281 -1.58 8.80 -19.08
N PHE A 282 -1.54 7.74 -18.28
CA PHE A 282 -0.60 7.60 -17.18
C PHE A 282 0.86 7.61 -17.65
N LEU A 283 1.18 6.88 -18.72
CA LEU A 283 2.53 6.83 -19.28
C LEU A 283 2.92 8.13 -19.98
N ILE A 284 1.98 8.82 -20.63
CA ILE A 284 2.20 10.15 -21.20
C ILE A 284 2.61 11.11 -20.07
N TRP A 285 1.83 11.15 -18.99
CA TRP A 285 2.14 11.98 -17.82
C TRP A 285 3.49 11.60 -17.20
N LEU A 286 3.75 10.31 -16.95
CA LEU A 286 4.96 9.84 -16.28
C LEU A 286 6.23 10.20 -17.05
N ASN A 287 6.16 10.26 -18.38
CA ASN A 287 7.29 10.59 -19.24
C ASN A 287 7.29 12.06 -19.72
N SER A 288 6.32 12.87 -19.28
CA SER A 288 6.22 14.28 -19.64
C SER A 288 7.17 15.13 -18.81
N LEU A 289 8.20 15.71 -19.45
CA LEU A 289 9.10 16.64 -18.77
C LEU A 289 8.37 17.91 -18.33
N GLU A 290 7.32 18.34 -19.02
CA GLU A 290 6.55 19.52 -18.62
C GLU A 290 5.80 19.28 -17.31
N ASP A 291 5.17 18.11 -17.16
CA ASP A 291 4.34 17.81 -15.99
C ASP A 291 5.15 17.32 -14.77
N THR A 292 6.35 16.78 -14.99
CA THR A 292 7.10 16.08 -13.92
C THR A 292 8.38 16.78 -13.48
N ARG A 293 8.90 17.75 -14.24
CA ARG A 293 10.20 18.38 -13.96
C ARG A 293 10.25 19.10 -12.61
N ASP A 294 9.15 19.72 -12.22
CA ASP A 294 9.10 20.51 -10.98
C ASP A 294 8.71 19.67 -9.76
N LEU A 295 8.40 18.38 -9.95
CA LEU A 295 8.09 17.46 -8.87
C LEU A 295 9.38 16.93 -8.24
N HIS A 296 9.38 16.86 -6.91
CA HIS A 296 10.42 16.12 -6.19
C HIS A 296 10.35 14.63 -6.55
N ALA A 297 11.48 13.91 -6.58
CA ALA A 297 11.51 12.49 -6.97
C ALA A 297 10.57 11.60 -6.13
N ILE A 298 10.48 11.89 -4.83
CA ILE A 298 9.57 11.21 -3.90
C ILE A 298 8.11 11.49 -4.24
N GLU A 299 7.79 12.73 -4.59
CA GLU A 299 6.45 13.13 -4.99
C GLU A 299 6.05 12.45 -6.31
N LEU A 300 6.93 12.47 -7.31
CA LEU A 300 6.72 11.77 -8.58
C LEU A 300 6.47 10.26 -8.35
N ALA A 301 7.29 9.61 -7.53
CA ALA A 301 7.15 8.19 -7.23
C ALA A 301 5.83 7.88 -6.49
N ALA A 302 5.46 8.69 -5.50
CA ALA A 302 4.22 8.52 -4.75
C ALA A 302 2.97 8.76 -5.62
N LEU A 303 2.99 9.78 -6.49
CA LEU A 303 1.91 10.05 -7.44
C LEU A 303 1.80 8.95 -8.49
N ALA A 304 2.93 8.45 -9.01
CA ALA A 304 2.95 7.36 -9.98
C ALA A 304 2.38 6.07 -9.37
N HIS A 305 2.79 5.76 -8.13
CA HIS A 305 2.24 4.67 -7.35
C HIS A 305 0.71 4.79 -7.20
N TYR A 306 0.23 5.94 -6.74
CA TYR A 306 -1.20 6.20 -6.56
C TYR A 306 -1.97 6.05 -7.87
N LYS A 307 -1.56 6.74 -8.93
CA LYS A 307 -2.23 6.70 -10.24
C LYS A 307 -2.30 5.28 -10.78
N PHE A 308 -1.23 4.50 -10.68
CA PHE A 308 -1.21 3.11 -11.12
C PHE A 308 -2.20 2.23 -10.32
N VAL A 309 -2.17 2.34 -8.98
CA VAL A 309 -3.06 1.55 -8.11
C VAL A 309 -4.54 1.96 -8.29
N TYR A 310 -4.80 3.24 -8.56
CA TYR A 310 -6.12 3.78 -8.88
C TYR A 310 -6.70 3.19 -10.18
N ILE A 311 -5.88 3.11 -11.24
CA ILE A 311 -6.29 2.48 -12.52
C ILE A 311 -6.60 0.99 -12.32
N HIS A 312 -5.83 0.34 -11.46
CA HIS A 312 -5.98 -1.07 -11.09
C HIS A 312 -6.04 -1.99 -12.32
N PRO A 313 -4.99 -2.02 -13.16
CA PRO A 313 -5.07 -2.60 -14.50
C PRO A 313 -5.15 -4.13 -14.56
N PHE A 314 -4.73 -4.82 -13.49
CA PHE A 314 -4.63 -6.27 -13.45
C PHE A 314 -5.69 -6.90 -12.54
N ILE A 315 -5.91 -8.21 -12.66
CA ILE A 315 -6.87 -8.94 -11.82
C ILE A 315 -6.37 -9.09 -10.37
N ASP A 316 -5.06 -9.20 -10.19
CA ASP A 316 -4.34 -9.25 -8.91
C ASP A 316 -2.91 -8.70 -9.14
N GLY A 317 -2.10 -8.52 -8.10
CA GLY A 317 -0.71 -8.09 -8.21
C GLY A 317 -0.53 -6.58 -8.37
N ASN A 318 -1.60 -5.79 -8.37
CA ASN A 318 -1.57 -4.33 -8.54
C ASN A 318 -0.77 -3.63 -7.44
N GLY A 319 -0.98 -3.99 -6.16
CA GLY A 319 -0.24 -3.38 -5.05
C GLY A 319 1.27 -3.62 -5.14
N ARG A 320 1.67 -4.88 -5.37
CA ARG A 320 3.07 -5.30 -5.54
C ARG A 320 3.73 -4.62 -6.74
N THR A 321 3.06 -4.62 -7.89
CA THR A 321 3.55 -3.96 -9.12
C THR A 321 3.66 -2.45 -8.93
N GLY A 322 2.68 -1.82 -8.27
CA GLY A 322 2.70 -0.38 -7.98
C GLY A 322 3.84 0.02 -7.05
N ARG A 323 4.17 -0.80 -6.04
CA ARG A 323 5.33 -0.55 -5.16
C ARG A 323 6.66 -0.76 -5.89
N LEU A 324 6.76 -1.74 -6.78
CA LEU A 324 7.94 -1.91 -7.64
C LEU A 324 8.11 -0.73 -8.61
N LEU A 325 7.02 -0.22 -9.20
CA LEU A 325 7.06 0.95 -10.08
C LEU A 325 7.50 2.22 -9.32
N MET A 326 6.99 2.42 -8.10
CA MET A 326 7.45 3.48 -7.20
C MET A 326 8.96 3.38 -6.96
N ASN A 327 9.44 2.20 -6.60
CA ASN A 327 10.86 1.97 -6.33
C ASN A 327 11.74 2.10 -7.58
N LEU A 328 11.25 1.72 -8.76
CA LEU A 328 11.94 1.98 -10.02
C LEU A 328 12.17 3.49 -10.22
N ILE A 329 11.15 4.33 -10.00
CA ILE A 329 11.26 5.79 -10.15
C ILE A 329 12.27 6.38 -9.15
N LEU A 330 12.18 5.95 -7.89
CA LEU A 330 13.11 6.38 -6.83
C LEU A 330 14.55 5.98 -7.15
N MET A 331 14.78 4.72 -7.54
CA MET A 331 16.11 4.21 -7.87
C MET A 331 16.72 4.87 -9.11
N ARG A 332 15.91 5.19 -10.13
CA ARG A 332 16.37 5.99 -11.28
C ARG A 332 16.73 7.42 -10.91
N SER A 333 16.21 7.91 -9.78
CA SER A 333 16.52 9.22 -9.19
C SER A 333 17.63 9.15 -8.13
N GLY A 334 18.25 7.97 -7.95
CA GLY A 334 19.36 7.75 -7.01
C GLY A 334 18.96 7.31 -5.60
N PHE A 335 17.67 7.32 -5.27
CA PHE A 335 17.21 6.89 -3.95
C PHE A 335 17.27 5.36 -3.80
N PRO A 336 17.47 4.83 -2.57
CA PRO A 336 17.23 3.43 -2.32
C PRO A 336 15.72 3.08 -2.46
N PRO A 337 15.36 1.81 -2.76
CA PRO A 337 14.00 1.35 -2.78
C PRO A 337 13.44 1.45 -1.38
N VAL A 338 12.23 1.99 -1.32
CA VAL A 338 11.54 2.28 -0.09
C VAL A 338 10.76 1.06 0.35
N ILE A 339 10.78 0.83 1.66
CA ILE A 339 10.09 -0.28 2.31
C ILE A 339 8.94 0.29 3.15
N ILE A 340 7.72 0.00 2.73
CA ILE A 340 6.51 0.18 3.54
C ILE A 340 6.41 -1.05 4.45
N LYS A 341 6.44 -0.88 5.78
CA LYS A 341 6.45 -2.01 6.72
C LYS A 341 5.05 -2.62 6.81
N LYS A 342 4.97 -3.93 7.09
CA LYS A 342 3.67 -4.63 7.25
C LYS A 342 2.79 -4.01 8.34
N SER A 343 3.40 -3.50 9.41
CA SER A 343 2.73 -2.82 10.53
C SER A 343 2.06 -1.50 10.12
N GLU A 344 2.49 -0.92 9.00
CA GLU A 344 1.95 0.33 8.46
C GLU A 344 0.82 0.09 7.44
N ARG A 345 0.40 -1.17 7.22
CA ARG A 345 -0.64 -1.55 6.24
C ARG A 345 -1.89 -0.69 6.36
N LEU A 346 -2.41 -0.50 7.59
CA LEU A 346 -3.64 0.27 7.81
C LEU A 346 -3.46 1.76 7.46
N ILE A 347 -2.33 2.34 7.84
CA ILE A 347 -2.01 3.76 7.56
C ILE A 347 -1.84 3.95 6.05
N TYR A 348 -1.15 3.04 5.38
CA TYR A 348 -0.95 3.04 3.93
C TYR A 348 -2.29 3.01 3.17
N TYR A 349 -3.20 2.09 3.49
CA TYR A 349 -4.52 2.07 2.86
C TYR A 349 -5.35 3.31 3.19
N SER A 350 -5.28 3.82 4.43
CA SER A 350 -5.97 5.06 4.79
C SER A 350 -5.51 6.26 3.96
N HIS A 351 -4.21 6.34 3.61
CA HIS A 351 -3.70 7.40 2.74
C HIS A 351 -4.10 7.22 1.27
N LEU A 352 -4.24 5.97 0.78
CA LEU A 352 -4.81 5.71 -0.54
C LEU A 352 -6.29 6.12 -0.60
N ASP A 353 -7.06 5.86 0.46
CA ASP A 353 -8.46 6.28 0.54
C ASP A 353 -8.59 7.81 0.57
N GLN A 354 -7.73 8.50 1.32
CA GLN A 354 -7.68 9.97 1.32
C GLN A 354 -7.31 10.55 -0.05
N ALA A 355 -6.41 9.88 -0.78
CA ALA A 355 -6.05 10.24 -2.14
C ALA A 355 -7.25 10.06 -3.10
N ASN A 356 -8.03 8.99 -2.95
CA ASN A 356 -9.29 8.78 -3.69
C ASN A 356 -10.34 9.86 -3.38
N ASP A 357 -10.35 10.38 -2.16
CA ASP A 357 -11.17 11.52 -1.75
C ASP A 357 -10.59 12.88 -2.20
N GLY A 358 -9.46 12.90 -2.91
CA GLY A 358 -8.93 14.11 -3.58
C GLY A 358 -7.75 14.79 -2.88
N ASP A 359 -7.23 14.27 -1.76
CA ASP A 359 -6.00 14.79 -1.13
C ASP A 359 -4.89 13.73 -1.15
N VAL A 360 -3.96 13.86 -2.11
CA VAL A 360 -2.82 12.94 -2.31
C VAL A 360 -1.63 13.23 -1.38
N ARG A 361 -1.59 14.40 -0.74
CA ARG A 361 -0.43 14.85 0.05
C ARG A 361 -0.13 13.96 1.27
N PRO A 362 -1.12 13.42 2.01
CA PRO A 362 -0.85 12.45 3.06
C PRO A 362 -0.07 11.23 2.58
N LEU A 363 -0.37 10.71 1.37
CA LEU A 363 0.39 9.60 0.78
C LEU A 363 1.82 10.02 0.45
N ILE A 364 2.01 11.20 -0.16
CA ILE A 364 3.35 11.72 -0.49
C ILE A 364 4.22 11.84 0.78
N ARG A 365 3.68 12.43 1.85
CA ARG A 365 4.37 12.53 3.15
C ARG A 365 4.67 11.17 3.75
N PHE A 366 3.76 10.22 3.63
CA PHE A 366 3.97 8.85 4.09
C PHE A 366 5.15 8.19 3.38
N ILE A 367 5.21 8.28 2.05
CA ILE A 367 6.34 7.76 1.27
C ILE A 367 7.64 8.51 1.59
N ALA A 368 7.59 9.84 1.79
CA ALA A 368 8.75 10.61 2.24
C ALA A 368 9.28 10.12 3.59
N LYS A 369 8.40 9.85 4.56
CA LYS A 369 8.77 9.29 5.87
C LYS A 369 9.35 7.87 5.75
N CYS A 370 8.80 7.03 4.88
CA CYS A 370 9.38 5.72 4.60
C CYS A 370 10.78 5.85 3.97
N THR A 371 10.98 6.83 3.09
CA THR A 371 12.27 7.13 2.44
C THR A 371 13.31 7.61 3.45
N GLU A 372 12.95 8.57 4.30
CA GLU A 372 13.78 9.08 5.39
C GLU A 372 14.24 7.95 6.32
N ARG A 373 13.31 7.06 6.70
CA ARG A 373 13.62 5.89 7.52
C ARG A 373 14.63 4.98 6.82
N THR A 374 14.40 4.61 5.56
CA THR A 374 15.30 3.74 4.81
C THR A 374 16.71 4.33 4.69
N LEU A 375 16.82 5.63 4.39
CA LEU A 375 18.11 6.33 4.33
C LEU A 375 18.81 6.34 5.69
N SER A 376 18.08 6.67 6.76
CA SER A 376 18.61 6.70 8.12
C SER A 376 19.08 5.33 8.59
N GLU A 377 18.31 4.28 8.31
CA GLU A 377 18.67 2.88 8.61
C GLU A 377 19.97 2.49 7.87
N PHE A 378 20.13 2.84 6.59
CA PHE A 378 21.36 2.57 5.84
C PHE A 378 22.57 3.34 6.38
N ILE A 379 22.43 4.63 6.67
CA ILE A 379 23.53 5.44 7.24
C ILE A 379 23.95 4.88 8.60
N HIS A 380 22.99 4.55 9.47
CA HIS A 380 23.25 4.01 10.80
C HIS A 380 23.95 2.63 10.73
N GLN A 381 23.44 1.72 9.91
CA GLN A 381 24.02 0.38 9.75
C GLN A 381 25.39 0.40 9.08
N SER A 382 25.72 1.44 8.32
CA SER A 382 27.01 1.58 7.64
C SER A 382 28.17 2.01 8.55
N GLN A 383 27.88 2.38 9.80
CA GLN A 383 28.87 2.75 10.80
C GLN A 383 29.26 1.52 11.64
N PRO A 384 30.56 1.33 11.98
CA PRO A 384 30.96 0.27 12.88
C PRO A 384 30.32 0.53 14.26
N THR A 385 29.53 -0.42 14.75
CA THR A 385 28.98 -0.37 16.09
C THR A 385 30.14 -0.20 17.08
N ARG A 386 30.20 0.94 17.78
CA ARG A 386 31.05 1.05 18.96
C ARG A 386 30.54 -0.01 19.92
N SER A 387 31.41 -0.96 20.27
CA SER A 387 31.15 -2.00 21.25
C SER A 387 30.86 -1.38 22.62
N THR A 388 29.62 -0.96 22.85
CA THR A 388 29.00 -0.97 24.17
C THR A 388 28.19 -2.25 24.22
N GLY A 389 28.60 -3.17 25.09
CA GLY A 389 27.95 -4.45 25.33
C GLY A 389 26.51 -4.30 25.83
N GLN A 390 25.63 -4.00 24.90
CA GLN A 390 24.20 -4.23 24.96
C GLN A 390 23.89 -4.83 23.60
N GLU A 391 23.59 -6.13 23.59
CA GLU A 391 22.85 -6.72 22.48
C GLU A 391 21.65 -5.81 22.22
N LEU A 392 21.67 -5.12 21.08
CA LEU A 392 20.45 -4.61 20.47
C LEU A 392 19.69 -5.86 20.07
N SER A 393 18.81 -6.30 20.97
CA SER A 393 17.75 -7.20 20.65
C SER A 393 16.99 -6.61 19.46
N LEU A 394 17.06 -7.29 18.31
CA LEU A 394 16.01 -7.19 17.31
C LEU A 394 14.77 -7.91 17.90
N THR A 395 14.22 -7.35 18.97
CA THR A 395 12.89 -7.66 19.47
C THR A 395 11.95 -6.81 18.66
N ASP A 396 11.46 -7.37 17.56
CA ASP A 396 10.06 -7.17 17.26
C ASP A 396 9.30 -7.80 18.44
N ASP A 397 8.64 -6.97 19.23
CA ASP A 397 7.60 -7.40 20.15
C ASP A 397 6.52 -8.10 19.31
N ASP A 398 6.60 -9.42 19.21
CA ASP A 398 5.47 -10.35 19.10
C ASP A 398 6.00 -11.77 19.34
N ASP A 399 5.56 -12.34 20.47
CA ASP A 399 5.77 -13.72 20.95
C ASP A 399 5.51 -14.76 19.84
N ASP A 400 6.53 -15.57 19.53
CA ASP A 400 6.36 -16.97 19.12
C ASP A 400 7.65 -17.72 19.44
N ASN A 401 7.76 -18.15 20.70
CA ASN A 401 8.76 -19.08 21.19
C ASN A 401 8.53 -20.47 20.58
N ASP A 402 9.41 -20.87 19.65
CA ASP A 402 9.74 -22.29 19.46
C ASP A 402 11.19 -22.41 18.96
N GLU A 403 12.13 -22.24 19.90
CA GLU A 403 13.55 -22.48 19.70
C GLU A 403 13.82 -23.99 19.64
N ARG A 404 14.24 -24.48 18.47
CA ARG A 404 15.13 -25.64 18.39
C ARG A 404 16.35 -25.29 17.54
N ASN A 405 17.47 -25.16 18.25
CA ASN A 405 18.82 -24.94 17.74
C ASN A 405 19.17 -25.97 16.66
N ILE A 406 19.60 -25.47 15.51
CA ILE A 406 20.40 -26.20 14.55
C ILE A 406 21.63 -25.33 14.32
N ASP A 407 22.80 -25.90 14.61
CA ASP A 407 24.11 -25.26 14.59
C ASP A 407 24.45 -24.67 13.20
N ASP A 408 24.98 -23.45 13.22
CA ASP A 408 25.49 -22.72 12.05
C ASP A 408 26.88 -23.25 11.67
N ASP A 409 26.95 -24.08 10.63
CA ASP A 409 28.14 -24.25 9.80
C ASP A 409 27.79 -23.74 8.38
N ASP A 410 28.03 -22.45 8.11
CA ASP A 410 27.85 -21.83 6.79
C ASP A 410 29.20 -21.36 6.21
N ASP A 411 29.74 -22.17 5.32
CA ASP A 411 30.83 -21.82 4.42
C ASP A 411 30.47 -22.40 3.03
N GLY A 412 29.57 -21.75 2.29
CA GLY A 412 29.38 -22.09 0.87
C GLY A 412 28.10 -21.60 0.17
N MET A 413 28.30 -20.82 -0.90
CA MET A 413 27.36 -20.53 -2.02
C MET A 413 26.21 -19.56 -1.74
N SER A 414 26.55 -18.26 -1.65
CA SER A 414 25.61 -17.18 -1.99
C SER A 414 25.43 -17.11 -3.51
N LEU A 415 24.28 -17.58 -4.02
CA LEU A 415 23.90 -17.55 -5.46
C LEU A 415 23.31 -16.20 -5.93
N ILE A 416 23.28 -15.17 -5.08
CA ILE A 416 22.82 -13.84 -5.49
C ILE A 416 24.03 -13.08 -6.05
N ASP A 417 24.05 -12.86 -7.37
CA ASP A 417 25.03 -12.01 -8.03
C ASP A 417 25.02 -10.63 -7.35
N GLU A 418 26.17 -10.16 -6.88
CA GLU A 418 26.32 -8.93 -6.10
C GLU A 418 25.80 -7.70 -6.86
N ARG A 419 25.68 -7.79 -8.19
CA ARG A 419 25.06 -6.79 -9.07
C ARG A 419 23.54 -6.64 -8.93
N VAL A 420 22.88 -7.61 -8.31
CA VAL A 420 21.41 -7.64 -8.10
C VAL A 420 21.01 -6.82 -6.88
N ILE A 421 21.94 -6.61 -5.96
CA ILE A 421 21.72 -5.99 -4.66
C ILE A 421 22.08 -4.51 -4.79
N MET A 422 21.17 -3.73 -5.38
CA MET A 422 21.16 -2.27 -5.24
C MET A 422 22.36 -1.53 -5.84
N VAL A 423 22.11 -0.96 -7.02
CA VAL A 423 23.03 -0.26 -7.94
C VAL A 423 24.19 0.48 -7.25
N GLU A 424 25.40 0.17 -7.74
CA GLU A 424 26.68 0.88 -7.55
C GLU A 424 26.73 2.24 -8.25
#